data_AF-A0A218QUS4-F1
#
_entry.id   AF-A0A218QUS4-F1
#
_cell.length_a   1.000
_cell.length_b   1.000
_cell.length_c   1.000
_cell.angle_alpha   90.00
_cell.angle_beta   90.00
_cell.angle_gamma   90.00
#
_symmetry.space_group_name_H-M   'P 1'
#
loop_
_entity.id
_entity.type
_entity.pdbx_description
1 polymer ?
#
loop_
_entity_poly.entity_id
_entity_poly.type
_entity_poly.pdbx_seq_one_letter_code
_entity_poly.pdbx_strand_id
1 'polypeptide(L)'
;MQKLSSLLCALFVSASGIGWTAPTQAQSIDKSSFPKKAIAQNNQASKQADKQAIIQVYQAMNAAIERKDINQLYSYYAPEYSSIGLDGRSTNLQQQSQEIQKFFQILSKINARSEFKQIQINGQTATVVGVGYINGILTDPKNPQFYKPISLESTSQDTWKRTSSGWKLTNTHTLSLKNTSTKNASTRPRQQANQTGNSRIYEQAHQEAIILIDSCYHDKNVEDCNKLNKIESTLKSLCSQNDSQACDTYTSVMQYDAQTHTLESITY
;
A
#
# COMPACT_ATOMS: atom_id res chain seq x y z
N MET A 1 8.93 -8.17 19.09
CA MET A 1 8.14 -8.18 17.84
C MET A 1 6.64 -7.93 18.05
N GLN A 2 5.99 -8.42 19.12
CA GLN A 2 4.55 -8.13 19.36
C GLN A 2 4.19 -6.64 19.40
N LYS A 3 5.06 -5.76 19.91
CA LYS A 3 4.82 -4.30 19.89
C LYS A 3 4.86 -3.66 18.49
N LEU A 4 5.54 -4.28 17.53
CA LEU A 4 5.58 -3.76 16.15
C LEU A 4 4.26 -4.04 15.41
N SER A 5 3.54 -5.09 15.81
CA SER A 5 2.26 -5.43 15.20
C SER A 5 1.18 -4.36 15.45
N SER A 6 1.10 -3.79 16.66
CA SER A 6 0.13 -2.74 16.96
C SER A 6 0.41 -1.41 16.23
N LEU A 7 1.69 -1.13 15.95
CA LEU A 7 2.13 0.10 15.29
C LEU A 7 1.66 0.25 13.84
N LEU A 8 1.44 -0.85 13.14
CA LEU A 8 1.37 -0.86 11.67
C LEU A 8 -0.05 -0.88 11.12
N CYS A 9 -1.04 -0.90 12.01
CA CYS A 9 -2.43 -1.11 11.65
C CYS A 9 -3.23 0.20 11.42
N ALA A 10 -2.56 1.35 11.52
CA ALA A 10 -3.17 2.67 11.42
C ALA A 10 -2.98 3.37 10.07
N LEU A 11 -2.52 2.60 9.10
CA LEU A 11 -2.11 3.09 7.81
C LEU A 11 -2.95 2.33 6.76
N PHE A 12 -3.21 2.99 5.64
CA PHE A 12 -3.55 2.40 4.32
C PHE A 12 -5.03 2.10 3.98
N VAL A 13 -5.50 2.62 2.83
CA VAL A 13 -6.48 2.00 1.90
C VAL A 13 -6.25 2.51 0.42
N SER A 14 -6.25 1.76 -0.70
CA SER A 14 -5.98 2.28 -2.09
C SER A 14 -6.88 1.57 -3.12
N ALA A 15 -7.16 2.17 -4.28
CA ALA A 15 -8.25 1.75 -5.18
C ALA A 15 -7.75 1.28 -6.54
N SER A 16 -8.32 0.17 -7.01
CA SER A 16 -8.39 -0.23 -8.41
C SER A 16 -9.76 0.15 -9.01
N GLY A 17 -9.73 0.55 -10.29
CA GLY A 17 -10.79 1.29 -10.97
C GLY A 17 -12.03 0.48 -11.38
N ILE A 18 -13.18 1.14 -11.29
CA ILE A 18 -14.44 0.77 -11.94
C ILE A 18 -14.55 1.67 -13.19
N GLY A 19 -14.57 1.07 -14.38
CA GLY A 19 -14.74 1.81 -15.65
C GLY A 19 -16.12 2.45 -15.77
N TRP A 20 -16.18 3.70 -16.23
CA TRP A 20 -17.42 4.46 -16.49
C TRP A 20 -17.49 4.89 -17.95
N THR A 21 -18.62 4.59 -18.60
CA THR A 21 -19.02 5.15 -19.90
C THR A 21 -19.96 6.33 -19.69
N ALA A 22 -19.81 7.39 -20.50
CA ALA A 22 -20.63 8.60 -20.43
C ALA A 22 -21.93 8.48 -21.25
N PRO A 23 -23.11 8.81 -20.70
CA PRO A 23 -24.30 9.03 -21.52
C PRO A 23 -24.46 10.51 -21.86
N THR A 24 -24.54 10.81 -23.16
CA THR A 24 -24.99 12.09 -23.71
C THR A 24 -26.44 11.93 -24.16
N GLN A 25 -27.37 12.72 -23.62
CA GLN A 25 -28.59 13.15 -24.32
C GLN A 25 -29.30 14.26 -23.53
N ALA A 26 -29.49 15.40 -24.18
CA ALA A 26 -30.31 16.51 -23.69
C ALA A 26 -31.76 16.31 -24.15
N GLN A 27 -32.71 16.43 -23.23
CA GLN A 27 -34.15 16.47 -23.53
C GLN A 27 -34.78 17.76 -22.98
N SER A 28 -35.74 18.28 -23.75
CA SER A 28 -36.50 19.50 -23.52
C SER A 28 -37.35 19.47 -22.24
N ILE A 29 -37.34 20.57 -21.48
CA ILE A 29 -37.98 20.68 -20.17
C ILE A 29 -39.44 21.17 -20.29
N ASP A 30 -40.39 20.32 -19.89
CA ASP A 30 -41.76 20.67 -19.51
C ASP A 30 -41.75 21.24 -18.08
N LYS A 31 -42.41 22.40 -17.86
CA LYS A 31 -42.32 23.23 -16.65
C LYS A 31 -43.38 22.93 -15.58
N SER A 32 -44.17 21.87 -15.72
CA SER A 32 -45.32 21.62 -14.83
C SER A 32 -45.14 20.52 -13.77
N SER A 33 -43.96 19.90 -13.64
CA SER A 33 -43.67 18.94 -12.55
C SER A 33 -42.41 19.33 -11.76
N PHE A 34 -42.55 19.60 -10.47
CA PHE A 34 -41.40 19.83 -9.59
C PHE A 34 -40.59 18.53 -9.48
N PRO A 35 -39.33 18.49 -9.95
CA PRO A 35 -38.68 17.23 -10.25
C PRO A 35 -37.99 16.67 -8.99
N LYS A 36 -38.67 15.76 -8.28
CA LYS A 36 -38.01 14.90 -7.26
C LYS A 36 -36.81 14.12 -7.83
N LYS A 37 -36.75 13.90 -9.15
CA LYS A 37 -35.64 13.23 -9.83
C LYS A 37 -34.33 14.06 -9.86
N ALA A 38 -34.40 15.39 -9.91
CA ALA A 38 -33.19 16.23 -10.05
C ALA A 38 -32.32 16.22 -8.77
N ILE A 39 -32.93 16.10 -7.59
CA ILE A 39 -32.21 16.10 -6.30
C ILE A 39 -31.44 14.78 -6.09
N ALA A 40 -31.99 13.65 -6.56
CA ALA A 40 -31.36 12.35 -6.40
C ALA A 40 -30.06 12.22 -7.23
N GLN A 41 -30.03 12.76 -8.45
CA GLN A 41 -28.85 12.70 -9.32
C GLN A 41 -27.67 13.53 -8.78
N ASN A 42 -27.95 14.71 -8.22
CA ASN A 42 -26.90 15.56 -7.62
C ASN A 42 -26.23 14.89 -6.41
N ASN A 43 -26.99 14.09 -5.64
CA ASN A 43 -26.46 13.36 -4.50
C ASN A 43 -25.56 12.18 -4.88
N GLN A 44 -25.72 11.61 -6.07
CA GLN A 44 -24.87 10.50 -6.52
C GLN A 44 -23.52 11.00 -7.05
N ALA A 45 -23.53 12.07 -7.84
CA ALA A 45 -22.30 12.68 -8.37
C ALA A 45 -21.39 13.19 -7.24
N SER A 46 -21.96 13.84 -6.22
CA SER A 46 -21.19 14.32 -5.06
C SER A 46 -20.56 13.18 -4.26
N LYS A 47 -21.30 12.09 -4.02
CA LYS A 47 -20.76 10.90 -3.36
C LYS A 47 -19.61 10.25 -4.14
N GLN A 48 -19.68 10.22 -5.47
CA GLN A 48 -18.59 9.66 -6.27
C GLN A 48 -17.33 10.54 -6.19
N ALA A 49 -17.48 11.86 -6.26
CA ALA A 49 -16.37 12.79 -6.06
C ALA A 49 -15.74 12.64 -4.68
N ASP A 50 -16.55 12.48 -3.62
CA ASP A 50 -16.06 12.27 -2.26
C ASP A 50 -15.31 10.94 -2.10
N LYS A 51 -15.77 9.86 -2.74
CA LYS A 51 -15.03 8.60 -2.78
C LYS A 51 -13.66 8.80 -3.41
N GLN A 52 -13.59 9.45 -4.58
CA GLN A 52 -12.32 9.72 -5.27
C GLN A 52 -11.38 10.59 -4.44
N ALA A 53 -11.90 11.60 -3.75
CA ALA A 53 -11.10 12.44 -2.86
C ALA A 53 -10.48 11.63 -1.70
N ILE A 54 -11.25 10.72 -1.08
CA ILE A 54 -10.73 9.83 -0.03
C ILE A 54 -9.66 8.89 -0.60
N ILE A 55 -9.90 8.30 -1.77
CA ILE A 55 -8.92 7.43 -2.46
C ILE A 55 -7.59 8.16 -2.68
N GLN A 56 -7.64 9.39 -3.21
CA GLN A 56 -6.45 10.21 -3.46
C GLN A 56 -5.68 10.54 -2.17
N VAL A 57 -6.40 10.82 -1.07
CA VAL A 57 -5.77 11.06 0.22
C VAL A 57 -4.96 9.85 0.66
N TYR A 58 -5.50 8.65 0.58
CA TYR A 58 -4.73 7.47 0.97
C TYR A 58 -3.55 7.19 0.02
N GLN A 59 -3.67 7.44 -1.28
CA GLN A 59 -2.52 7.35 -2.19
C GLN A 59 -1.40 8.30 -1.76
N ALA A 60 -1.74 9.52 -1.36
CA ALA A 60 -0.78 10.48 -0.82
C ALA A 60 -0.19 10.04 0.53
N MET A 61 -0.98 9.39 1.39
CA MET A 61 -0.50 8.79 2.64
C MET A 61 0.49 7.65 2.37
N ASN A 62 0.20 6.76 1.41
CA ASN A 62 1.09 5.67 0.99
C ASN A 62 2.43 6.23 0.53
N ALA A 63 2.40 7.21 -0.38
CA ALA A 63 3.61 7.86 -0.88
C ALA A 63 4.40 8.58 0.23
N ALA A 64 3.71 9.18 1.22
CA ALA A 64 4.36 9.76 2.39
C ALA A 64 5.07 8.69 3.25
N ILE A 65 4.48 7.51 3.41
CA ILE A 65 5.06 6.39 4.15
C ILE A 65 6.32 5.87 3.46
N GLU A 66 6.29 5.74 2.13
CA GLU A 66 7.44 5.33 1.32
C GLU A 66 8.63 6.29 1.47
N ARG A 67 8.33 7.60 1.48
CA ARG A 67 9.31 8.66 1.76
C ARG A 67 9.67 8.81 3.25
N LYS A 68 9.02 8.06 4.14
CA LYS A 68 9.11 8.20 5.61
C LYS A 68 8.80 9.62 6.10
N ASP A 69 7.91 10.33 5.40
CA ASP A 69 7.48 11.70 5.69
C ASP A 69 6.28 11.71 6.64
N ILE A 70 6.58 11.76 7.93
CA ILE A 70 5.59 11.76 9.02
C ILE A 70 4.69 12.99 8.98
N ASN A 71 5.22 14.14 8.57
CA ASN A 71 4.45 15.38 8.56
C ASN A 71 3.39 15.32 7.45
N GLN A 72 3.79 14.89 6.26
CA GLN A 72 2.85 14.72 5.15
C GLN A 72 1.82 13.63 5.46
N LEU A 73 2.24 12.50 6.06
CA LEU A 73 1.34 11.43 6.47
C LEU A 73 0.25 11.93 7.41
N TYR A 74 0.63 12.58 8.51
CA TYR A 74 -0.33 13.03 9.52
C TYR A 74 -1.08 14.31 9.16
N SER A 75 -0.71 14.99 8.08
CA SER A 75 -1.48 16.12 7.56
C SER A 75 -2.92 15.75 7.18
N TYR A 76 -3.21 14.47 6.92
CA TYR A 76 -4.53 13.95 6.55
C TYR A 76 -5.39 13.50 7.74
N TYR A 77 -4.86 13.59 8.96
CA TYR A 77 -5.53 13.15 10.18
C TYR A 77 -6.23 14.35 10.83
N ALA A 78 -7.37 14.10 11.46
CA ALA A 78 -8.05 15.10 12.27
C ALA A 78 -7.31 15.26 13.61
N PRO A 79 -7.33 16.45 14.26
CA PRO A 79 -6.72 16.63 15.58
C PRO A 79 -7.28 15.68 16.64
N GLU A 80 -8.57 15.33 16.54
CA GLU A 80 -9.26 14.38 17.42
C GLU A 80 -9.04 12.90 17.06
N TYR A 81 -8.09 12.60 16.16
CA TYR A 81 -7.89 11.23 15.67
C TYR A 81 -7.57 10.23 16.80
N SER A 82 -8.15 9.04 16.68
CA SER A 82 -7.84 7.87 17.51
C SER A 82 -7.71 6.60 16.67
N SER A 83 -6.94 5.63 17.15
CA SER A 83 -6.92 4.28 16.57
C SER A 83 -7.21 3.22 17.63
N ILE A 84 -7.91 2.17 17.24
CA ILE A 84 -8.20 0.99 18.07
C ILE A 84 -7.47 -0.20 17.46
N GLY A 85 -6.51 -0.74 18.20
CA GLY A 85 -5.75 -1.92 17.79
C GLY A 85 -6.50 -3.24 17.99
N LEU A 86 -5.89 -4.35 17.55
CA LEU A 86 -6.44 -5.70 17.71
C LEU A 86 -6.65 -6.14 19.16
N ASP A 87 -5.93 -5.53 20.11
CA ASP A 87 -6.08 -5.77 21.54
C ASP A 87 -7.16 -4.87 22.19
N GLY A 88 -7.89 -4.10 21.38
CA GLY A 88 -8.91 -3.15 21.82
C GLY A 88 -8.34 -1.88 22.44
N ARG A 89 -7.02 -1.71 22.52
CA ARG A 89 -6.43 -0.49 23.07
C ARG A 89 -6.58 0.67 22.09
N SER A 90 -6.93 1.82 22.64
CA SER A 90 -7.00 3.07 21.90
C SER A 90 -5.68 3.84 22.02
N THR A 91 -5.20 4.40 20.90
CA THR A 91 -4.09 5.36 20.88
C THR A 91 -4.53 6.65 20.20
N ASN A 92 -3.95 7.77 20.60
CA ASN A 92 -4.19 9.06 19.94
C ASN A 92 -3.13 9.38 18.88
N LEU A 93 -3.37 10.43 18.10
CA LEU A 93 -2.48 10.89 17.03
C LEU A 93 -1.01 11.10 17.48
N GLN A 94 -0.81 11.67 18.67
CA GLN A 94 0.54 11.95 19.19
C GLN A 94 1.30 10.65 19.51
N GLN A 95 0.66 9.71 20.19
CA GLN A 95 1.24 8.40 20.51
C GLN A 95 1.61 7.66 19.24
N GLN A 96 0.69 7.65 18.27
CA GLN A 96 0.91 6.97 17.00
C GLN A 96 2.05 7.59 16.18
N SER A 97 2.15 8.92 16.16
CA SER A 97 3.23 9.63 15.46
C SER A 97 4.61 9.28 16.02
N GLN A 98 4.76 9.24 17.35
CA GLN A 98 6.01 8.84 18.01
C GLN A 98 6.38 7.38 17.71
N GLU A 99 5.36 6.54 17.62
CA GLU A 99 5.50 5.13 17.30
C GLU A 99 5.98 4.95 15.85
N ILE A 100 5.30 5.53 14.87
CA ILE A 100 5.70 5.49 13.46
C ILE A 100 7.09 6.09 13.25
N GLN A 101 7.46 7.14 14.00
CA GLN A 101 8.82 7.68 13.95
C GLN A 101 9.89 6.67 14.33
N LYS A 102 9.69 5.93 15.42
CA LYS A 102 10.61 4.86 15.83
C LYS A 102 10.65 3.74 14.79
N PHE A 103 9.53 3.43 14.15
CA PHE A 103 9.47 2.43 13.10
C PHE A 103 10.26 2.84 11.86
N PHE A 104 10.12 4.09 11.40
CA PHE A 104 10.86 4.60 10.25
C PHE A 104 12.38 4.60 10.45
N GLN A 105 12.86 4.76 11.70
CA GLN A 105 14.29 4.69 12.01
C GLN A 105 14.91 3.30 11.79
N ILE A 106 14.11 2.23 11.84
CA ILE A 106 14.59 0.86 11.66
C ILE A 106 14.20 0.27 10.31
N LEU A 107 13.60 1.06 9.42
CA LEU A 107 13.33 0.67 8.05
C LEU A 107 14.42 1.22 7.13
N SER A 108 14.99 0.37 6.29
CA SER A 108 15.83 0.83 5.18
C SER A 108 14.96 1.16 3.96
N LYS A 109 14.10 0.22 3.57
CA LYS A 109 13.15 0.34 2.46
C LYS A 109 11.73 0.04 2.92
N ILE A 110 10.76 0.70 2.32
CA ILE A 110 9.34 0.48 2.56
C ILE A 110 8.55 0.82 1.30
N ASN A 111 7.64 -0.07 0.92
CA ASN A 111 6.60 0.11 -0.07
C ASN A 111 5.25 -0.04 0.63
N ALA A 112 4.31 0.82 0.28
CA ALA A 112 3.00 0.87 0.90
C ALA A 112 1.93 0.92 -0.18
N ARG A 113 0.99 -0.03 -0.13
CA ARG A 113 -0.18 -0.01 -1.00
C ARG A 113 -1.42 -0.37 -0.24
N SER A 114 -2.56 -0.26 -0.88
CA SER A 114 -3.77 -0.70 -0.22
C SER A 114 -4.95 -1.00 -1.16
N GLU A 115 -6.04 -1.55 -0.62
CA GLU A 115 -7.19 -2.07 -1.38
C GLU A 115 -8.51 -1.76 -0.67
N PHE A 116 -9.44 -1.03 -1.33
CA PHE A 116 -10.77 -0.73 -0.76
C PHE A 116 -11.76 -1.88 -0.98
N LYS A 117 -12.29 -2.42 0.12
CA LYS A 117 -13.45 -3.31 0.08
C LYS A 117 -14.75 -2.52 0.00
N GLN A 118 -14.81 -1.39 0.70
CA GLN A 118 -16.02 -0.58 0.78
C GLN A 118 -15.72 0.87 1.11
N ILE A 119 -16.44 1.81 0.48
CA ILE A 119 -16.49 3.22 0.88
C ILE A 119 -17.96 3.66 0.92
N GLN A 120 -18.43 4.06 2.10
CA GLN A 120 -19.78 4.57 2.32
C GLN A 120 -19.73 6.07 2.68
N ILE A 121 -20.37 6.91 1.87
CA ILE A 121 -20.48 8.35 2.11
C ILE A 121 -21.85 8.67 2.72
N ASN A 122 -21.84 9.26 3.93
CA ASN A 122 -23.00 9.61 4.73
C ASN A 122 -22.98 11.11 5.07
N GLY A 123 -23.15 11.94 4.03
CA GLY A 123 -23.11 13.40 4.18
C GLY A 123 -21.70 13.90 4.47
N GLN A 124 -21.45 14.38 5.69
CA GLN A 124 -20.14 14.92 6.10
C GLN A 124 -19.22 13.86 6.70
N THR A 125 -19.65 12.61 6.78
CA THR A 125 -18.83 11.50 7.25
C THR A 125 -18.71 10.42 6.17
N ALA A 126 -17.65 9.64 6.27
CA ALA A 126 -17.50 8.43 5.47
C ALA A 126 -16.93 7.29 6.32
N THR A 127 -17.33 6.08 5.96
CA THR A 127 -16.75 4.85 6.51
C THR A 127 -16.08 4.09 5.39
N VAL A 128 -14.84 3.68 5.62
CA VAL A 128 -14.03 2.95 4.68
C VAL A 128 -13.66 1.62 5.29
N VAL A 129 -13.81 0.54 4.55
CA VAL A 129 -13.26 -0.78 4.91
C VAL A 129 -12.25 -1.15 3.84
N GLY A 130 -11.03 -1.47 4.26
CA GLY A 130 -9.93 -1.69 3.35
C GLY A 130 -8.85 -2.63 3.87
N VAL A 131 -7.90 -2.93 3.00
CA VAL A 131 -6.70 -3.73 3.30
C VAL A 131 -5.46 -2.91 2.98
N GLY A 132 -4.58 -2.76 3.96
CA GLY A 132 -3.24 -2.21 3.82
C GLY A 132 -2.19 -3.27 3.59
N TYR A 133 -1.22 -3.00 2.72
CA TYR A 133 -0.04 -3.83 2.53
C TYR A 133 1.22 -3.00 2.74
N ILE A 134 2.13 -3.50 3.58
CA ILE A 134 3.50 -2.99 3.69
C ILE A 134 4.44 -4.11 3.30
N ASN A 135 5.36 -3.80 2.41
CA ASN A 135 6.59 -4.57 2.25
C ASN A 135 7.77 -3.69 2.62
N GLY A 136 8.75 -4.23 3.32
CA GLY A 136 9.91 -3.44 3.73
C GLY A 136 11.06 -4.27 4.24
N ILE A 137 12.17 -3.59 4.53
CA ILE A 137 13.37 -4.23 5.05
C ILE A 137 13.74 -3.56 6.36
N LEU A 138 13.62 -4.31 7.46
CA LEU A 138 14.10 -3.89 8.75
C LEU A 138 15.63 -3.95 8.81
N THR A 139 16.23 -2.93 9.40
CA THR A 139 17.66 -2.83 9.69
C THR A 139 17.88 -2.55 11.17
N ASP A 140 19.01 -3.00 11.70
CA ASP A 140 19.45 -2.64 13.05
C ASP A 140 20.56 -1.58 12.93
N PRO A 141 20.34 -0.35 13.41
CA PRO A 141 21.38 0.68 13.40
C PRO A 141 22.67 0.27 14.13
N LYS A 142 22.58 -0.67 15.09
CA LYS A 142 23.73 -1.20 15.82
C LYS A 142 24.38 -2.40 15.14
N ASN A 143 23.71 -3.01 14.18
CA ASN A 143 24.20 -4.14 13.42
C ASN A 143 23.86 -3.96 11.93
N PRO A 144 24.73 -3.27 11.16
CA PRO A 144 24.50 -3.03 9.74
C PRO A 144 24.38 -4.31 8.89
N GLN A 145 24.74 -5.48 9.42
CA GLN A 145 24.55 -6.76 8.72
C GLN A 145 23.16 -7.37 8.95
N PHE A 146 22.38 -6.82 9.88
CA PHE A 146 21.00 -7.25 10.11
C PHE A 146 20.09 -6.62 9.06
N TYR A 147 19.53 -7.49 8.22
CA TYR A 147 18.46 -7.17 7.29
C TYR A 147 17.37 -8.21 7.42
N LYS A 148 16.13 -7.77 7.67
CA LYS A 148 14.98 -8.67 7.75
C LYS A 148 13.83 -8.15 6.90
N PRO A 149 13.47 -8.83 5.81
CA PRO A 149 12.28 -8.48 5.05
C PRO A 149 11.04 -8.68 5.93
N ILE A 150 10.08 -7.77 5.78
CA ILE A 150 8.77 -7.84 6.40
C ILE A 150 7.71 -7.67 5.33
N SER A 151 6.62 -8.42 5.48
CA SER A 151 5.40 -8.23 4.72
C SER A 151 4.23 -8.22 5.69
N LEU A 152 3.43 -7.17 5.64
CA LEU A 152 2.30 -6.93 6.52
C LEU A 152 1.06 -6.71 5.67
N GLU A 153 -0.01 -7.35 6.09
CA GLU A 153 -1.34 -7.17 5.52
C GLU A 153 -2.28 -6.83 6.68
N SER A 154 -2.96 -5.69 6.64
CA SER A 154 -3.87 -5.27 7.70
C SER A 154 -5.24 -4.93 7.13
N THR A 155 -6.31 -5.51 7.67
CA THR A 155 -7.67 -5.04 7.36
C THR A 155 -8.10 -4.03 8.41
N SER A 156 -8.62 -2.89 7.99
CA SER A 156 -9.11 -1.83 8.87
C SER A 156 -10.50 -1.35 8.48
N GLN A 157 -11.18 -0.74 9.45
CA GLN A 157 -12.33 0.13 9.25
C GLN A 157 -11.96 1.54 9.68
N ASP A 158 -12.01 2.48 8.75
CA ASP A 158 -11.67 3.87 8.97
C ASP A 158 -12.93 4.75 8.94
N THR A 159 -12.96 5.78 9.80
CA THR A 159 -13.97 6.82 9.78
C THR A 159 -13.34 8.15 9.40
N TRP A 160 -13.98 8.82 8.46
CA TRP A 160 -13.55 10.09 7.90
C TRP A 160 -14.60 11.17 8.15
N LYS A 161 -14.13 12.42 8.26
CA LYS A 161 -14.97 13.61 8.40
C LYS A 161 -14.56 14.66 7.38
N ARG A 162 -15.54 15.27 6.73
CA ARG A 162 -15.34 16.38 5.80
C ARG A 162 -15.08 17.65 6.61
N THR A 163 -14.00 18.35 6.28
CA THR A 163 -13.62 19.64 6.87
C THR A 163 -13.54 20.69 5.76
N SER A 164 -13.32 21.95 6.12
CA SER A 164 -13.01 23.01 5.14
C SER A 164 -11.72 22.74 4.36
N SER A 165 -10.81 21.94 4.92
CA SER A 165 -9.55 21.51 4.29
C SER A 165 -9.63 20.17 3.56
N GLY A 166 -10.83 19.65 3.32
CA GLY A 166 -11.05 18.33 2.72
C GLY A 166 -11.34 17.23 3.75
N TRP A 167 -11.26 15.99 3.31
CA TRP A 167 -11.52 14.81 4.14
C TRP A 167 -10.36 14.56 5.11
N LYS A 168 -10.69 14.37 6.39
CA LYS A 168 -9.73 14.03 7.45
C LYS A 168 -10.11 12.70 8.11
N LEU A 169 -9.11 11.88 8.37
CA LEU A 169 -9.26 10.61 9.08
C LEU A 169 -9.44 10.90 10.57
N THR A 170 -10.55 10.42 11.15
CA THR A 170 -10.88 10.65 12.57
C THR A 170 -10.74 9.39 13.42
N ASN A 171 -10.90 8.21 12.82
CA ASN A 171 -10.75 6.96 13.56
C ASN A 171 -10.26 5.84 12.65
N THR A 172 -9.40 4.96 13.18
CA THR A 172 -9.06 3.67 12.56
C THR A 172 -9.32 2.55 13.54
N HIS A 173 -10.04 1.52 13.11
CA HIS A 173 -10.22 0.28 13.86
C HIS A 173 -9.60 -0.88 13.09
N THR A 174 -8.56 -1.48 13.64
CA THR A 174 -7.92 -2.64 13.03
C THR A 174 -8.77 -3.89 13.24
N LEU A 175 -9.16 -4.52 12.14
CA LEU A 175 -9.97 -5.74 12.14
C LEU A 175 -9.12 -7.00 12.05
N SER A 176 -8.01 -6.94 11.31
CA SER A 176 -7.05 -8.04 11.22
C SER A 176 -5.64 -7.54 10.90
N LEU A 177 -4.66 -8.35 11.27
CA LEU A 177 -3.27 -8.17 10.88
C LEU A 177 -2.63 -9.54 10.62
N LYS A 178 -2.09 -9.69 9.42
CA LYS A 178 -1.27 -10.83 9.03
C LYS A 178 0.15 -10.32 8.82
N ASN A 179 1.07 -10.88 9.59
CA ASN A 179 2.49 -10.62 9.45
C ASN A 179 3.15 -11.85 8.82
N THR A 180 3.51 -11.73 7.55
CA THR A 180 4.29 -12.72 6.85
C THR A 180 5.76 -12.32 6.98
N SER A 181 6.28 -12.37 8.20
CA SER A 181 7.72 -12.50 8.38
C SER A 181 8.07 -13.84 7.78
N THR A 182 8.79 -13.86 6.66
CA THR A 182 9.29 -15.11 6.07
C THR A 182 9.98 -15.90 7.17
N LYS A 183 9.30 -16.95 7.70
CA LYS A 183 9.83 -17.84 8.74
C LYS A 183 11.10 -18.58 8.27
N ASN A 184 11.48 -18.41 7.01
CA ASN A 184 12.62 -19.04 6.38
C ASN A 184 13.93 -18.23 6.47
N ALA A 185 13.92 -17.01 7.03
CA ALA A 185 15.17 -16.23 7.13
C ALA A 185 16.06 -16.63 8.33
N SER A 186 15.59 -17.37 9.33
CA SER A 186 16.41 -17.68 10.51
C SER A 186 15.90 -18.89 11.30
N THR A 187 16.32 -20.08 10.87
CA THR A 187 16.99 -21.12 11.68
C THR A 187 17.02 -22.41 10.86
N ARG A 188 17.80 -22.45 9.76
CA ARG A 188 18.42 -23.75 9.44
C ARG A 188 19.61 -23.88 10.38
N PRO A 189 19.66 -24.93 11.22
CA PRO A 189 20.81 -25.17 12.08
C PRO A 189 22.05 -25.16 11.18
N ARG A 190 23.11 -24.53 11.69
CA ARG A 190 24.53 -24.47 11.29
C ARG A 190 25.11 -25.62 10.44
N GLN A 191 24.41 -26.03 9.39
CA GLN A 191 24.75 -26.99 8.34
C GLN A 191 24.81 -26.29 6.97
N GLN A 192 24.68 -24.95 6.94
CA GLN A 192 24.92 -24.10 5.77
C GLN A 192 26.34 -23.51 5.76
N ALA A 193 27.33 -24.25 6.24
CA ALA A 193 28.71 -23.98 5.86
C ALA A 193 28.95 -24.23 4.35
N ASN A 194 27.96 -24.84 3.66
CA ASN A 194 27.99 -25.12 2.22
C ASN A 194 26.79 -24.54 1.45
N GLN A 195 26.06 -23.54 1.97
CA GLN A 195 25.21 -22.76 1.07
C GLN A 195 26.12 -21.87 0.22
N THR A 196 26.28 -22.30 -1.02
CA THR A 196 27.02 -21.63 -2.09
C THR A 196 26.57 -20.17 -2.19
N GLY A 197 27.51 -19.27 -2.50
CA GLY A 197 27.27 -17.81 -2.55
C GLY A 197 26.08 -17.37 -3.44
N ASN A 198 25.59 -18.26 -4.30
CA ASN A 198 24.50 -18.03 -5.24
C ASN A 198 23.17 -17.68 -4.55
N SER A 199 22.83 -18.28 -3.40
CA SER A 199 21.53 -18.03 -2.76
C SER A 199 21.36 -16.57 -2.29
N ARG A 200 22.45 -15.89 -1.92
CA ARG A 200 22.41 -14.47 -1.53
C ARG A 200 22.25 -13.55 -2.74
N ILE A 201 22.83 -13.95 -3.87
CA ILE A 201 22.74 -13.21 -5.14
C ILE A 201 21.29 -13.19 -5.62
N TYR A 202 20.58 -14.33 -5.56
CA TYR A 202 19.18 -14.41 -6.01
C TYR A 202 18.22 -13.61 -5.13
N GLU A 203 18.38 -13.64 -3.80
CA GLU A 203 17.58 -12.79 -2.91
C GLU A 203 17.81 -11.30 -3.20
N GLN A 204 19.06 -10.89 -3.41
CA GLN A 204 19.36 -9.49 -3.74
C GLN A 204 18.75 -9.10 -5.10
N ALA A 205 18.89 -9.96 -6.12
CA ALA A 205 18.31 -9.74 -7.44
C ALA A 205 16.78 -9.64 -7.39
N HIS A 206 16.12 -10.48 -6.57
CA HIS A 206 14.69 -10.42 -6.35
C HIS A 206 14.28 -9.07 -5.76
N GLN A 207 14.86 -8.69 -4.61
CA GLN A 207 14.51 -7.44 -3.93
C GLN A 207 14.79 -6.21 -4.80
N GLU A 208 15.88 -6.23 -5.57
CA GLU A 208 16.21 -5.16 -6.51
C GLU A 208 15.20 -5.09 -7.66
N ALA A 209 14.82 -6.23 -8.26
CA ALA A 209 13.83 -6.27 -9.33
C ALA A 209 12.46 -5.74 -8.88
N ILE A 210 11.98 -6.11 -7.69
CA ILE A 210 10.69 -5.63 -7.16
C ILE A 210 10.66 -4.10 -7.07
N ILE A 211 11.75 -3.48 -6.60
CA ILE A 211 11.87 -2.02 -6.49
C ILE A 211 11.90 -1.36 -7.87
N LEU A 212 12.64 -1.97 -8.80
CA LEU A 212 12.78 -1.44 -10.16
C LEU A 212 11.48 -1.58 -10.95
N ILE A 213 10.66 -2.59 -10.70
CA ILE A 213 9.32 -2.74 -11.32
C ILE A 213 8.46 -1.53 -10.97
N ASP A 214 8.37 -1.18 -9.68
CA ASP A 214 7.56 -0.04 -9.25
C ASP A 214 8.03 1.26 -9.91
N SER A 215 9.34 1.56 -9.90
CA SER A 215 9.85 2.80 -10.51
C SER A 215 9.81 2.80 -12.04
N CYS A 216 10.01 1.64 -12.68
CA CYS A 216 9.95 1.51 -14.13
C CYS A 216 8.56 1.86 -14.66
N TYR A 217 7.50 1.31 -14.07
CA TYR A 217 6.15 1.50 -14.59
C TYR A 217 5.48 2.74 -14.01
N HIS A 218 5.54 2.91 -12.69
CA HIS A 218 4.82 3.99 -12.03
C HIS A 218 5.44 5.35 -12.33
N ASP A 219 6.76 5.47 -12.15
CA ASP A 219 7.49 6.72 -12.39
C ASP A 219 7.90 6.89 -13.85
N LYS A 220 7.69 5.86 -14.69
CA LYS A 220 8.14 5.80 -16.09
C LYS A 220 9.65 6.04 -16.21
N ASN A 221 10.43 5.59 -15.22
CA ASN A 221 11.88 5.78 -15.20
C ASN A 221 12.57 4.78 -16.13
N VAL A 222 12.96 5.27 -17.32
CA VAL A 222 13.63 4.48 -18.36
C VAL A 222 14.94 3.83 -17.86
N GLU A 223 15.70 4.50 -16.98
CA GLU A 223 16.95 3.93 -16.46
C GLU A 223 16.67 2.70 -15.60
N ASP A 224 15.64 2.77 -14.75
CA ASP A 224 15.28 1.68 -13.86
C ASP A 224 14.61 0.53 -14.62
N CYS A 225 13.85 0.82 -15.69
CA CYS A 225 13.40 -0.19 -16.64
C CYS A 225 14.57 -0.96 -17.28
N ASN A 226 15.64 -0.25 -17.68
CA ASN A 226 16.82 -0.90 -18.26
C ASN A 226 17.54 -1.79 -17.25
N LYS A 227 17.62 -1.38 -15.98
CA LYS A 227 18.18 -2.20 -14.89
C LYS A 227 17.32 -3.44 -14.64
N LEU A 228 15.99 -3.29 -14.61
CA LEU A 228 15.05 -4.39 -14.44
C LEU A 228 15.23 -5.43 -15.55
N ASN A 229 15.19 -5.00 -16.82
CA ASN A 229 15.40 -5.85 -17.98
C ASN A 229 16.72 -6.64 -17.90
N LYS A 230 17.78 -6.02 -17.37
CA LYS A 230 19.07 -6.68 -17.17
C LYS A 230 19.00 -7.76 -16.10
N ILE A 231 18.33 -7.51 -14.98
CA ILE A 231 18.13 -8.51 -13.92
C ILE A 231 17.30 -9.68 -14.44
N GLU A 232 16.17 -9.40 -15.10
CA GLU A 232 15.29 -10.42 -15.68
C GLU A 232 16.02 -11.28 -16.72
N SER A 233 16.77 -10.66 -17.63
CA SER A 233 17.56 -11.37 -18.63
C SER A 233 18.62 -12.27 -18.00
N THR A 234 19.26 -11.81 -16.92
CA THR A 234 20.26 -12.58 -16.17
C THR A 234 19.63 -13.78 -15.49
N LEU A 235 18.52 -13.56 -14.76
CA LEU A 235 17.77 -14.63 -14.08
C LEU A 235 17.22 -15.66 -15.06
N LYS A 236 16.68 -15.22 -16.19
CA LYS A 236 16.19 -16.09 -17.27
C LYS A 236 17.30 -16.95 -17.87
N SER A 237 18.48 -16.36 -18.10
CA SER A 237 19.64 -17.07 -18.63
C SER A 237 20.12 -18.16 -17.66
N LEU A 238 20.25 -17.83 -16.37
CA LEU A 238 20.65 -18.78 -15.33
C LEU A 238 19.60 -19.88 -15.14
N CYS A 239 18.30 -19.54 -15.18
CA CYS A 239 17.23 -20.52 -15.15
C CYS A 239 17.31 -21.50 -16.32
N SER A 240 17.63 -21.01 -17.53
CA SER A 240 17.81 -21.85 -18.73
C SER A 240 19.01 -22.79 -18.62
N GLN A 241 19.95 -22.53 -17.70
CA GLN A 241 21.07 -23.41 -17.35
C GLN A 241 20.71 -24.40 -16.23
N ASN A 242 19.42 -24.58 -15.94
CA ASN A 242 18.88 -25.41 -14.86
C ASN A 242 19.29 -24.96 -13.45
N ASP A 243 19.62 -23.68 -13.25
CA ASP A 243 19.72 -23.14 -11.90
C ASP A 243 18.31 -22.96 -11.30
N SER A 244 17.91 -23.89 -10.43
CA SER A 244 16.57 -23.90 -9.85
C SER A 244 16.27 -22.64 -9.03
N GLN A 245 17.27 -22.07 -8.35
CA GLN A 245 17.08 -20.86 -7.55
C GLN A 245 16.83 -19.66 -8.46
N ALA A 246 17.59 -19.55 -9.56
CA ALA A 246 17.34 -18.52 -10.57
C ALA A 246 15.94 -18.65 -11.19
N CYS A 247 15.47 -19.88 -11.46
CA CYS A 247 14.13 -20.12 -11.99
C CYS A 247 13.02 -19.68 -11.03
N ASP A 248 13.13 -20.03 -9.75
CA ASP A 248 12.17 -19.62 -8.72
C ASP A 248 12.13 -18.10 -8.60
N THR A 249 13.30 -17.46 -8.55
CA THR A 249 13.42 -16.00 -8.48
C THR A 249 12.86 -15.32 -9.74
N TYR A 250 13.23 -15.79 -10.93
CA TYR A 250 12.70 -15.26 -12.20
C TYR A 250 11.17 -15.34 -12.25
N THR A 251 10.61 -16.51 -11.91
CA THR A 251 9.15 -16.73 -11.90
C THR A 251 8.46 -15.76 -10.95
N SER A 252 9.01 -15.55 -9.75
CA SER A 252 8.45 -14.61 -8.79
C SER A 252 8.53 -13.16 -9.27
N VAL A 253 9.64 -12.74 -9.91
CA VAL A 253 9.78 -11.40 -10.47
C VAL A 253 8.77 -11.16 -11.58
N MET A 254 8.64 -12.10 -12.54
CA MET A 254 7.68 -11.99 -13.64
C MET A 254 6.23 -11.96 -13.16
N GLN A 255 5.90 -12.71 -12.09
CA GLN A 255 4.55 -12.67 -11.50
C GLN A 255 4.24 -11.30 -10.89
N TYR A 256 5.21 -10.68 -10.21
CA TYR A 256 5.04 -9.33 -9.66
C TYR A 256 4.94 -8.28 -10.77
N ASP A 257 5.82 -8.34 -11.78
CA ASP A 257 5.79 -7.49 -12.97
C ASP A 257 4.41 -7.51 -13.66
N ALA A 258 3.88 -8.71 -13.94
CA ALA A 258 2.57 -8.86 -14.56
C ALA A 258 1.42 -8.29 -13.70
N GLN A 259 1.50 -8.43 -12.38
CA GLN A 259 0.53 -7.84 -11.46
C GLN A 259 0.57 -6.31 -11.51
N THR A 260 1.76 -5.72 -11.50
CA THR A 260 1.94 -4.27 -11.60
C THR A 260 1.42 -3.71 -12.93
N HIS A 261 1.75 -4.35 -14.06
CA HIS A 261 1.19 -4.00 -15.38
C HIS A 261 -0.34 -4.03 -15.42
N THR A 262 -0.93 -5.08 -14.83
CA THR A 262 -2.39 -5.21 -14.79
C THR A 262 -3.03 -4.02 -14.07
N LEU A 263 -2.42 -3.54 -12.99
CA LEU A 263 -2.91 -2.38 -12.24
C LEU A 263 -2.83 -1.08 -13.04
N GLU A 264 -1.78 -0.88 -13.84
CA GLU A 264 -1.66 0.32 -14.68
C GLU A 264 -2.68 0.35 -15.81
N SER A 265 -2.94 -0.81 -16.43
CA SER A 265 -3.90 -0.93 -17.53
C SER A 265 -5.35 -0.59 -17.13
N ILE A 266 -5.65 -0.62 -15.83
CA ILE A 266 -6.97 -0.28 -15.27
C ILE A 266 -7.08 1.24 -15.01
N THR A 267 -5.97 1.98 -15.03
CA THR A 267 -5.90 3.38 -14.57
C THR A 267 -6.05 4.41 -15.70
N TYR A 268 -6.00 3.98 -16.98
CA TYR A 268 -6.22 4.81 -18.16
C TYR A 268 -7.49 4.42 -18.90
#